data_AF-A0A7S4NL85-F1
#
_entry.id   AF-A0A7S4NL85-F1
#
_cell.length_a   1.000
_cell.length_b   1.000
_cell.length_c   1.000
_cell.angle_alpha   90.00
_cell.angle_beta   90.00
_cell.angle_gamma   90.00
#
_symmetry.space_group_name_H-M   'P 1'
#
loop_
_entity.id
_entity.type
_entity.pdbx_description
1 polymer ?
#
loop_
_entity_poly.entity_id
_entity_poly.type
_entity_poly.pdbx_seq_one_letter_code
_entity_poly.pdbx_strand_id
1 'polypeptide(L)'
;QGRIAIEWLPQTVEEFFIHNRGFEGEFDCSKLPAQLKECIASCNRLTGTLCLSDLPPKLRIINLWKNFLVGSVDLRRIPEKLEFLAVHSNNLVGPLVLNPETSLTHLFVSCNQLNGVIDYTDLPRHIQEVDFG
;
A
#
# COMPACT_ATOMS: atom_id res chain seq x y z
N GLN A 1 2.77 -1.78 -22.76
CA GLN A 1 3.96 -1.28 -22.06
C GLN A 1 3.94 0.23 -22.12
N GLY A 2 4.15 0.88 -21.00
CA GLY A 2 4.13 2.33 -20.88
C GLY A 2 4.69 2.74 -19.52
N ARG A 3 4.96 4.03 -19.35
CA ARG A 3 5.28 4.59 -18.04
C ARG A 3 4.01 5.21 -17.45
N ILE A 4 3.84 5.10 -16.15
CA ILE A 4 2.83 5.85 -15.40
C ILE A 4 3.50 7.07 -14.78
N ALA A 5 2.82 8.19 -14.92
CA ALA A 5 3.07 9.42 -14.18
C ALA A 5 1.87 9.62 -13.24
N ILE A 6 2.02 9.23 -11.97
CA ILE A 6 0.96 9.34 -10.96
C ILE A 6 0.54 10.81 -10.78
N GLU A 7 1.50 11.73 -10.93
CA GLU A 7 1.31 13.17 -10.88
C GLU A 7 0.40 13.74 -11.98
N TRP A 8 0.13 12.96 -13.04
CA TRP A 8 -0.77 13.36 -14.13
C TRP A 8 -2.19 12.82 -13.95
N LEU A 9 -2.45 12.06 -12.88
CA LEU A 9 -3.81 11.64 -12.58
C LEU A 9 -4.68 12.87 -12.32
N PRO A 10 -5.85 12.98 -12.98
CA PRO A 10 -6.80 14.04 -12.66
C PRO A 10 -7.14 14.01 -11.17
N GLN A 11 -7.17 15.18 -10.53
CA GLN A 11 -7.44 15.28 -9.10
C GLN A 11 -8.88 14.88 -8.71
N THR A 12 -9.74 14.64 -9.71
CA THR A 12 -11.10 14.12 -9.57
C THR A 12 -11.17 12.60 -9.54
N VAL A 13 -10.06 11.89 -9.79
CA VAL A 13 -10.05 10.42 -9.80
C VAL A 13 -10.32 9.90 -8.39
N GLU A 14 -11.34 9.05 -8.28
CA GLU A 14 -11.66 8.33 -7.04
C GLU A 14 -11.22 6.87 -7.08
N GLU A 15 -11.08 6.30 -8.28
CA GLU A 15 -10.73 4.90 -8.52
C GLU A 15 -9.65 4.81 -9.59
N PHE A 16 -8.56 4.11 -9.28
CA PHE A 16 -7.43 3.95 -10.21
C PHE A 16 -7.05 2.48 -10.34
N PHE A 17 -7.29 1.91 -11.53
CA PHE A 17 -7.11 0.48 -11.81
C PHE A 17 -6.20 0.23 -13.03
N ILE A 18 -5.06 -0.41 -12.78
CA ILE A 18 -4.05 -0.72 -13.80
C ILE A 18 -3.42 -2.10 -13.61
N HIS A 19 -4.13 -3.02 -12.97
CA HIS A 19 -3.62 -4.36 -12.66
C HIS A 19 -3.09 -5.10 -13.89
N ASN A 20 -1.92 -5.73 -13.74
CA ASN A 20 -1.32 -6.63 -14.73
C ASN A 20 -1.16 -6.01 -16.13
N ARG A 21 -0.60 -4.80 -16.20
CA ARG A 21 -0.38 -4.08 -17.47
C ARG A 21 1.09 -3.96 -17.85
N GLY A 22 2.00 -4.41 -16.97
CA GLY A 22 3.44 -4.27 -17.16
C GLY A 22 3.86 -2.80 -17.23
N PHE A 23 3.15 -1.92 -16.54
CA PHE A 23 3.53 -0.51 -16.44
C PHE A 23 4.76 -0.35 -15.55
N GLU A 24 5.61 0.58 -15.96
CA GLU A 24 6.80 1.00 -15.22
C GLU A 24 6.61 2.44 -14.75
N GLY A 25 7.48 2.93 -13.87
CA GLY A 25 7.41 4.28 -13.33
C GLY A 25 7.55 4.31 -11.82
N GLU A 26 7.67 5.50 -11.29
CA GLU A 26 7.70 5.74 -9.85
C GLU A 26 6.28 5.85 -9.32
N PHE A 27 6.00 5.12 -8.24
CA PHE A 27 4.74 5.20 -7.50
C PHE A 27 4.96 6.07 -6.27
N ASP A 28 4.70 7.38 -6.42
CA ASP A 28 4.79 8.35 -5.35
C ASP A 28 3.41 8.56 -4.70
N CYS A 29 3.26 8.06 -3.47
CA CYS A 29 2.01 8.20 -2.70
C CYS A 29 1.59 9.67 -2.52
N SER A 30 2.55 10.59 -2.40
CA SER A 30 2.28 12.02 -2.18
C SER A 30 1.63 12.70 -3.39
N LYS A 31 1.66 12.06 -4.57
CA LYS A 31 1.05 12.54 -5.81
C LYS A 31 -0.33 11.96 -6.07
N LEU A 32 -0.78 11.02 -5.25
CA LEU A 32 -2.11 10.43 -5.43
C LEU A 32 -3.21 11.49 -5.22
N PRO A 33 -4.27 11.48 -6.04
CA PRO A 33 -5.40 12.39 -5.87
C PRO A 33 -6.02 12.31 -4.47
N ALA A 34 -6.31 13.46 -3.86
CA ALA A 34 -6.89 13.51 -2.51
C ALA A 34 -8.30 12.85 -2.42
N GLN A 35 -9.00 12.70 -3.55
CA GLN A 35 -10.31 12.07 -3.64
C GLN A 35 -10.24 10.54 -3.82
N LEU A 36 -9.04 9.98 -4.00
CA LEU A 36 -8.84 8.57 -4.27
C LEU A 36 -9.35 7.70 -3.12
N LYS A 37 -10.21 6.75 -3.45
CA LYS A 37 -10.83 5.77 -2.55
C LYS A 37 -10.25 4.38 -2.79
N GLU A 38 -9.96 4.05 -4.05
CA GLU A 38 -9.42 2.74 -4.43
C GLU A 38 -8.27 2.86 -5.41
N CYS A 39 -7.19 2.14 -5.13
CA CYS A 39 -6.01 2.06 -5.99
C CYS A 39 -5.58 0.61 -6.17
N ILE A 40 -5.80 0.04 -7.36
CA ILE A 40 -5.37 -1.31 -7.72
C ILE A 40 -4.32 -1.22 -8.82
N ALA A 41 -3.05 -1.34 -8.41
CA ALA A 41 -1.90 -1.23 -9.28
C ALA A 41 -0.93 -2.43 -9.17
N SER A 42 -1.43 -3.57 -8.71
CA SER A 42 -0.69 -4.81 -8.60
C SER A 42 -0.28 -5.44 -9.94
N CYS A 43 0.70 -6.35 -9.88
CA CYS A 43 1.26 -7.05 -11.04
C CYS A 43 1.83 -6.10 -12.10
N ASN A 44 2.57 -5.08 -11.68
CA ASN A 44 3.26 -4.18 -12.60
C ASN A 44 4.78 -4.22 -12.32
N ARG A 45 5.50 -3.24 -12.83
CA ARG A 45 6.93 -3.04 -12.62
C ARG A 45 7.18 -1.67 -11.97
N LEU A 46 6.27 -1.26 -11.11
CA LEU A 46 6.34 0.02 -10.42
C LEU A 46 7.49 0.01 -9.42
N THR A 47 8.18 1.14 -9.35
CA THR A 47 9.30 1.42 -8.44
C THR A 47 8.92 2.60 -7.54
N GLY A 48 9.83 3.04 -6.67
CA GLY A 48 9.58 4.18 -5.77
C GLY A 48 9.47 3.76 -4.31
N THR A 49 9.48 4.76 -3.45
CA THR A 49 9.43 4.57 -2.00
C THR A 49 7.97 4.63 -1.53
N LEU A 50 7.47 3.52 -0.99
CA LEU A 50 6.15 3.46 -0.37
C LEU A 50 6.17 4.20 0.97
N CYS A 51 5.49 5.34 1.03
CA CYS A 51 5.29 6.13 2.25
C CYS A 51 3.81 6.10 2.63
N LEU A 52 3.44 5.23 3.58
CA LEU A 52 2.02 5.03 3.93
C LEU A 52 1.37 6.26 4.56
N SER A 53 2.15 7.16 5.17
CA SER A 53 1.65 8.42 5.72
C SER A 53 1.25 9.47 4.69
N ASP A 54 1.67 9.29 3.44
CA ASP A 54 1.33 10.18 2.33
C ASP A 54 0.07 9.71 1.57
N LEU A 55 -0.54 8.59 1.98
CA LEU A 55 -1.73 8.09 1.34
C LEU A 55 -2.92 9.06 1.50
N PRO A 56 -3.77 9.21 0.47
CA PRO A 56 -4.94 10.08 0.55
C PRO A 56 -5.88 9.73 1.72
N PRO A 57 -6.47 10.73 2.40
CA PRO A 57 -7.29 10.50 3.60
C PRO A 57 -8.60 9.75 3.33
N LYS A 58 -9.05 9.71 2.08
CA LYS A 58 -10.26 8.99 1.66
C LYS A 58 -9.99 7.56 1.21
N LEU A 59 -8.72 7.16 1.13
CA LEU A 59 -8.34 5.86 0.59
C LEU A 59 -8.82 4.73 1.50
N ARG A 60 -9.50 3.76 0.91
CA ARG A 60 -10.04 2.58 1.58
C ARG A 60 -9.30 1.31 1.18
N ILE A 61 -8.95 1.21 -0.10
CA ILE A 61 -8.31 0.03 -0.68
C ILE A 61 -7.06 0.45 -1.41
N ILE A 62 -5.93 -0.14 -1.04
CA ILE A 62 -4.71 -0.06 -1.82
C ILE A 62 -4.11 -1.45 -2.04
N ASN A 63 -3.91 -1.77 -3.31
CA ASN A 63 -3.36 -3.02 -3.74
C ASN A 63 -2.21 -2.79 -4.72
N LEU A 64 -0.99 -3.04 -4.24
CA LEU A 64 0.28 -2.84 -4.93
C LEU A 64 1.11 -4.12 -5.00
N TRP A 65 0.50 -5.29 -4.76
CA TRP A 65 1.23 -6.55 -4.73
C TRP A 65 1.95 -6.83 -6.05
N LYS A 66 3.10 -7.50 -5.99
CA LYS A 66 3.93 -7.85 -7.16
C LYS A 66 4.31 -6.61 -7.99
N ASN A 67 5.14 -5.79 -7.37
CA ASN A 67 5.87 -4.66 -7.96
C ASN A 67 7.32 -4.67 -7.43
N PHE A 68 8.07 -3.59 -7.64
CA PHE A 68 9.45 -3.42 -7.16
C PHE A 68 9.57 -2.26 -6.15
N LEU A 69 8.52 -2.02 -5.36
CA LEU A 69 8.49 -0.92 -4.39
C LEU A 69 9.48 -1.17 -3.25
N VAL A 70 10.10 -0.09 -2.76
CA VAL A 70 10.98 -0.07 -1.58
C VAL A 70 10.35 0.82 -0.49
N GLY A 71 10.96 0.87 0.69
CA GLY A 71 10.44 1.63 1.84
C GLY A 71 10.04 0.72 2.99
N SER A 72 9.35 1.28 3.98
CA SER A 72 8.96 0.58 5.21
C SER A 72 7.45 0.54 5.39
N VAL A 73 6.97 -0.43 6.16
CA VAL A 73 5.54 -0.55 6.51
C VAL A 73 5.35 -0.10 7.97
N ASP A 74 4.92 1.15 8.14
CA ASP A 74 4.53 1.72 9.45
C ASP A 74 3.03 2.02 9.48
N LEU A 75 2.29 1.20 10.23
CA LEU A 75 0.83 1.28 10.32
C LEU A 75 0.32 2.32 11.33
N ARG A 76 1.22 3.00 12.06
CA ARG A 76 0.83 4.05 13.03
C ARG A 76 0.30 5.31 12.36
N ARG A 77 0.60 5.50 11.08
CA ARG A 77 0.27 6.71 10.31
C ARG A 77 -0.31 6.34 8.95
N ILE A 78 -1.45 5.66 8.95
CA ILE A 78 -2.22 5.38 7.73
C ILE A 78 -3.55 6.15 7.76
N PRO A 79 -4.22 6.33 6.61
CA PRO A 79 -5.57 6.91 6.58
C PRO A 79 -6.55 6.14 7.46
N GLU A 80 -7.38 6.85 8.23
CA GLU A 80 -8.38 6.28 9.15
C GLU A 80 -9.46 5.42 8.46
N LYS A 81 -9.56 5.50 7.14
CA LYS A 81 -10.51 4.74 6.33
C LYS A 81 -9.88 3.56 5.60
N LEU A 82 -8.57 3.35 5.75
CA LEU A 82 -7.88 2.30 5.02
C LEU A 82 -8.26 0.94 5.60
N GLU A 83 -8.96 0.14 4.81
CA GLU A 83 -9.51 -1.16 5.21
C GLU A 83 -8.69 -2.31 4.65
N PHE A 84 -8.06 -2.11 3.49
CA PHE A 84 -7.35 -3.15 2.75
C PHE A 84 -5.98 -2.66 2.29
N LEU A 85 -4.92 -3.33 2.74
CA LEU A 85 -3.53 -3.07 2.35
C LEU A 85 -2.87 -4.36 1.84
N ALA A 86 -2.61 -4.42 0.53
CA ALA A 86 -1.84 -5.49 -0.07
C ALA A 86 -0.57 -4.94 -0.72
N VAL A 87 0.58 -5.26 -0.13
CA VAL A 87 1.92 -4.86 -0.60
C VAL A 87 2.88 -6.04 -0.65
N HIS A 88 2.37 -7.26 -0.50
CA HIS A 88 3.14 -8.48 -0.62
C HIS A 88 3.86 -8.59 -1.98
N SER A 89 4.96 -9.32 -2.02
CA SER A 89 5.79 -9.48 -3.22
C SER A 89 6.33 -8.14 -3.75
N ASN A 90 7.03 -7.40 -2.89
CA ASN A 90 7.77 -6.18 -3.22
C ASN A 90 9.19 -6.26 -2.61
N ASN A 91 9.93 -5.15 -2.60
CA ASN A 91 11.26 -5.03 -1.99
C ASN A 91 11.22 -4.16 -0.72
N LEU A 92 10.13 -4.20 0.04
CA LEU A 92 9.98 -3.42 1.28
C LEU A 92 10.93 -3.95 2.35
N VAL A 93 11.52 -3.05 3.14
CA VAL A 93 12.56 -3.33 4.13
C VAL A 93 12.24 -2.67 5.47
N GLY A 94 12.99 -3.04 6.51
CA GLY A 94 12.87 -2.46 7.83
C GLY A 94 11.76 -3.09 8.67
N PRO A 95 11.51 -2.55 9.87
CA PRO A 95 10.58 -3.17 10.81
C PRO A 95 9.14 -3.02 10.31
N LEU A 96 8.37 -4.10 10.37
CA LEU A 96 6.91 -4.02 10.29
C LEU A 96 6.38 -3.46 11.60
N VAL A 97 5.86 -2.23 11.58
CA VAL A 97 5.28 -1.60 12.77
C VAL A 97 3.77 -1.68 12.69
N LEU A 98 3.17 -2.49 13.56
CA LEU A 98 1.73 -2.67 13.66
C LEU A 98 1.08 -1.54 14.49
N ASN A 99 -0.24 -1.45 14.40
CA ASN A 99 -1.04 -0.51 15.17
C ASN A 99 -2.46 -1.10 15.38
N PRO A 100 -2.86 -1.39 16.63
CA PRO A 100 -4.15 -2.02 16.91
C PRO A 100 -5.35 -1.10 16.68
N GLU A 101 -5.13 0.21 16.59
CA GLU A 101 -6.18 1.23 16.39
C GLU A 101 -6.46 1.53 14.90
N THR A 102 -5.82 0.82 13.98
CA THR A 102 -6.10 0.99 12.54
C THR A 102 -7.46 0.44 12.14
N SER A 103 -8.02 0.95 11.05
CA SER A 103 -9.25 0.44 10.43
C SER A 103 -9.04 -0.80 9.54
N LEU A 104 -7.84 -1.37 9.52
CA LEU A 104 -7.50 -2.45 8.60
C LEU A 104 -8.27 -3.72 8.94
N THR A 105 -8.89 -4.28 7.91
CA THR A 105 -9.52 -5.61 7.94
C THR A 105 -8.67 -6.65 7.23
N HIS A 106 -7.84 -6.24 6.28
CA HIS A 106 -6.97 -7.13 5.50
C HIS A 106 -5.56 -6.54 5.36
N LEU A 107 -4.56 -7.33 5.73
CA LEU A 107 -3.15 -6.93 5.68
C LEU A 107 -2.27 -8.03 5.05
N PHE A 108 -1.77 -7.78 3.85
CA PHE A 108 -0.90 -8.71 3.13
C PHE A 108 0.46 -8.08 2.86
N VAL A 109 1.48 -8.51 3.59
CA VAL A 109 2.85 -7.94 3.53
C VAL A 109 3.93 -9.00 3.28
N SER A 110 3.55 -10.27 3.14
CA SER A 110 4.42 -11.40 2.85
C SER A 110 5.31 -11.20 1.61
N CYS A 111 6.33 -12.03 1.42
CA CYS A 111 7.24 -11.94 0.28
C CYS A 111 7.89 -10.54 0.12
N ASN A 112 8.30 -9.93 1.23
CA ASN A 112 9.13 -8.72 1.28
C ASN A 112 10.42 -9.01 2.07
N GLN A 113 11.23 -7.99 2.34
CA GLN A 113 12.42 -8.03 3.19
C GLN A 113 12.17 -7.33 4.54
N LEU A 114 10.91 -7.33 4.99
CA LEU A 114 10.50 -6.78 6.28
C LEU A 114 11.12 -7.61 7.41
N ASN A 115 11.46 -6.93 8.50
CA ASN A 115 12.05 -7.54 9.68
C ASN A 115 11.34 -7.04 10.95
N GLY A 116 11.93 -7.35 12.10
CA GLY A 116 11.34 -7.06 13.41
C GLY A 116 10.54 -8.24 13.96
N VAL A 117 10.12 -8.09 15.21
CA VAL A 117 9.30 -9.09 15.90
C VAL A 117 7.84 -8.68 15.71
N ILE A 118 7.04 -9.59 15.19
CA ILE A 118 5.60 -9.39 15.09
C ILE A 118 5.01 -9.65 16.47
N ASP A 119 4.57 -8.59 17.15
CA ASP A 119 3.72 -8.73 18.31
C ASP A 119 2.26 -8.81 17.85
N TYR A 120 1.68 -10.01 17.91
CA TYR A 120 0.29 -10.23 17.52
C TYR A 120 -0.71 -9.48 18.43
N THR A 121 -0.29 -8.98 19.60
CA THR A 121 -1.13 -8.14 20.46
C THR A 121 -1.37 -6.75 19.88
N ASP A 122 -0.53 -6.31 18.94
CA ASP A 122 -0.68 -5.05 18.20
C ASP A 122 -1.55 -5.18 16.93
N LEU A 123 -2.16 -6.35 16.69
CA LEU A 123 -3.11 -6.52 15.60
C LEU A 123 -4.44 -5.82 15.90
N PRO A 124 -5.09 -5.18 14.91
CA PRO A 124 -6.44 -4.68 15.07
C PRO A 124 -7.39 -5.81 15.45
N ARG A 125 -8.21 -5.61 16.48
CA ARG A 125 -9.13 -6.65 16.96
C ARG A 125 -10.19 -7.09 15.94
N HIS A 126 -10.42 -6.27 14.92
CA HIS A 126 -11.37 -6.51 13.83
C HIS A 126 -10.68 -6.97 12.54
N ILE A 127 -9.37 -7.25 12.58
CA ILE A 127 -8.65 -7.80 11.43
C ILE A 127 -9.29 -9.15 11.06
N GLN A 128 -9.55 -9.33 9.77
CA GLN A 128 -10.19 -10.52 9.23
C GLN A 128 -9.15 -11.46 8.62
N GLU A 129 -8.15 -10.89 7.95
CA GLU A 129 -7.11 -11.65 7.28
C GLU A 129 -5.75 -10.95 7.39
N VAL A 130 -4.72 -11.73 7.71
CA VAL A 130 -3.32 -11.29 7.71
C VAL A 130 -2.44 -12.32 7.03
N ASP A 131 -1.46 -11.84 6.27
CA ASP A 131 -0.39 -12.67 5.72
C ASP A 131 0.96 -11.96 5.89
N PHE A 132 1.79 -12.57 6.74
CA PHE A 132 3.15 -12.12 7.03
C PHE A 132 4.24 -12.96 6.34
N GLY A 133 3.88 -14.11 5.74
CA GLY A 133 4.83 -15.09 5.19
C GLY A 133 4.65 -16.50 5.75
#